data_AF-A1ZZL0-F1
#
_entry.id   AF-A1ZZL0-F1
#
_cell.length_a   1.000
_cell.length_b   1.000
_cell.length_c   1.000
_cell.angle_alpha   90.00
_cell.angle_beta   90.00
_cell.angle_gamma   90.00
#
_symmetry.space_group_name_H-M   'P 1'
#
loop_
_entity.id
_entity.type
_entity.pdbx_description
1 polymer ?
#
loop_
_entity_poly.entity_id
_entity_poly.type
_entity_poly.pdbx_seq_one_letter_code
_entity_poly.pdbx_strand_id
1 'polypeptide(L)'
;MPKLRLNQDTYAVLLSHDPKIDDQALHLLLRSEVAYIGCLGSRKTHAKRLKRLEEAGFTSDETDRIYAPVGVNIHAKTPQEIALSVMAQVVEIKNNEEVG
;
A
#
# COMPACT_ATOMS: atom_id res chain seq x y z
N MET A 1 -15.28 -5.52 -14.68
CA MET A 1 -14.47 -6.41 -13.82
C MET A 1 -15.40 -7.09 -12.83
N PRO A 2 -15.22 -8.37 -12.50
CA PRO A 2 -15.97 -8.99 -11.41
C PRO A 2 -15.76 -8.17 -10.14
N LYS A 3 -16.78 -8.07 -9.27
CA LYS A 3 -16.63 -7.41 -7.97
C LYS A 3 -15.58 -8.17 -7.16
N LEU A 4 -14.37 -7.61 -7.04
CA LEU A 4 -13.39 -8.11 -6.09
C LEU A 4 -13.98 -7.91 -4.69
N ARG A 5 -14.08 -8.99 -3.91
CA ARG A 5 -14.39 -8.89 -2.48
C ARG A 5 -13.11 -8.51 -1.77
N LEU A 6 -13.00 -7.25 -1.37
CA LEU A 6 -11.91 -6.74 -0.55
C LEU A 6 -12.24 -7.05 0.91
N ASN A 7 -11.38 -7.81 1.59
CA ASN A 7 -11.54 -8.26 2.96
C ASN A 7 -10.18 -8.36 3.67
N GLN A 8 -10.17 -8.81 4.92
CA GLN A 8 -8.98 -8.96 5.74
C GLN A 8 -7.92 -9.90 5.13
N ASP A 9 -8.30 -10.86 4.27
CA ASP A 9 -7.35 -11.72 3.57
C ASP A 9 -6.74 -11.08 2.30
N THR A 10 -7.07 -9.82 2.03
CA THR A 10 -6.63 -9.11 0.82
C THR A 10 -5.42 -8.22 1.11
N TYR A 11 -4.37 -8.40 0.31
CA TYR A 11 -3.11 -7.64 0.38
C TYR A 11 -2.92 -6.89 -0.94
N ALA A 12 -3.04 -5.56 -0.92
CA ALA A 12 -3.01 -4.75 -2.12
C ALA A 12 -1.65 -4.04 -2.27
N VAL A 13 -1.09 -4.07 -3.48
CA VAL A 13 0.14 -3.37 -3.83
C VAL A 13 -0.08 -2.51 -5.07
N LEU A 14 0.23 -1.22 -4.95
CA LEU A 14 0.09 -0.23 -6.02
C LEU A 14 1.47 0.10 -6.61
N LEU A 15 1.66 -0.26 -7.89
CA LEU A 15 2.94 -0.18 -8.60
C LEU A 15 2.89 0.72 -9.84
N SER A 16 1.79 1.45 -10.09
CA SER A 16 1.61 2.19 -11.35
C SER A 16 2.48 3.44 -11.45
N HIS A 17 2.89 4.04 -10.32
CA HIS A 17 3.50 5.36 -10.22
C HIS A 17 2.66 6.55 -10.74
N ASP A 18 1.51 6.32 -11.38
CA ASP A 18 0.59 7.35 -11.85
C ASP A 18 -0.48 7.66 -10.78
N PRO A 19 -0.49 8.87 -10.21
CA PRO A 19 -1.52 9.29 -9.26
C PRO A 19 -2.95 9.06 -9.74
N LYS A 20 -3.23 9.21 -11.05
CA LYS A 20 -4.59 9.04 -11.57
C LYS A 20 -5.10 7.62 -11.41
N ILE A 21 -4.21 6.64 -11.46
CA ILE A 21 -4.52 5.22 -11.31
C ILE A 21 -4.43 4.85 -9.83
N ASP A 22 -3.33 5.19 -9.18
CA ASP A 22 -3.08 4.81 -7.79
C ASP A 22 -4.10 5.44 -6.83
N ASP A 23 -4.43 6.72 -6.99
CA ASP A 23 -5.34 7.41 -6.08
C ASP A 23 -6.76 6.80 -6.17
N GLN A 24 -7.25 6.47 -7.38
CA GLN A 24 -8.55 5.79 -7.55
C GLN A 24 -8.60 4.46 -6.81
N ALA A 25 -7.52 3.67 -6.85
CA ALA A 25 -7.43 2.43 -6.10
C ALA A 25 -7.37 2.71 -4.58
N LEU A 26 -6.59 3.71 -4.15
CA LEU A 26 -6.49 4.10 -2.74
C LEU A 26 -7.83 4.53 -2.15
N HIS A 27 -8.63 5.26 -2.91
CA HIS A 27 -9.97 5.66 -2.48
C HIS A 27 -10.87 4.48 -2.10
N LEU A 28 -10.73 3.35 -2.81
CA LEU A 28 -11.47 2.12 -2.53
C LEU A 28 -10.83 1.33 -1.39
N LEU A 29 -9.51 1.18 -1.42
CA LEU A 29 -8.77 0.35 -0.46
C LEU A 29 -8.81 0.93 0.95
N LEU A 30 -8.61 2.24 1.11
CA LEU A 30 -8.62 2.90 2.43
C LEU A 30 -9.99 2.83 3.12
N ARG A 31 -11.07 2.72 2.34
CA ARG A 31 -12.45 2.55 2.85
C ARG A 31 -12.86 1.08 3.03
N SER A 32 -11.94 0.16 2.80
CA SER A 32 -12.19 -1.28 2.89
C SER A 32 -11.42 -1.90 4.06
N GLU A 33 -11.72 -3.16 4.33
CA GLU A 33 -11.11 -3.95 5.41
C GLU A 33 -9.86 -4.71 4.96
N VAL A 34 -9.20 -4.29 3.87
CA VAL A 34 -7.93 -4.92 3.46
C VAL A 34 -6.88 -4.85 4.56
N ALA A 35 -6.16 -5.96 4.80
CA ALA A 35 -5.12 -6.03 5.82
C ALA A 35 -3.89 -5.18 5.46
N TYR A 36 -3.64 -4.96 4.17
CA TYR A 36 -2.40 -4.32 3.74
C TYR A 36 -2.57 -3.48 2.47
N ILE A 37 -1.97 -2.28 2.50
CA ILE A 37 -1.90 -1.34 1.38
C ILE A 37 -0.44 -0.91 1.19
N GLY A 38 0.25 -1.55 0.26
CA GLY A 38 1.60 -1.19 -0.15
C GLY A 38 1.60 -0.21 -1.32
N CYS A 39 2.37 0.87 -1.24
CA CYS A 39 2.53 1.78 -2.37
C CYS A 39 3.99 2.05 -2.72
N LEU A 40 4.31 1.87 -4.00
CA LEU A 40 5.61 2.24 -4.52
C LEU A 40 5.80 3.76 -4.52
N GLY A 41 7.07 4.19 -4.44
CA GLY A 41 7.47 5.59 -4.56
C GLY A 41 8.37 6.05 -3.43
N SER A 42 9.19 7.05 -3.72
CA SER A 42 10.05 7.69 -2.73
C SER A 42 9.25 8.33 -1.58
N ARG A 43 9.91 8.61 -0.45
CA ARG A 43 9.31 9.39 0.65
C ARG A 43 8.71 10.72 0.18
N LYS A 44 9.37 11.39 -0.77
CA LYS A 44 8.86 12.62 -1.39
C LYS A 44 7.57 12.40 -2.19
N THR A 45 7.51 11.30 -2.95
CA THR A 45 6.29 10.93 -3.70
C THR A 45 5.16 10.56 -2.74
N HIS A 46 5.47 9.84 -1.67
CA HIS A 46 4.48 9.50 -0.65
C HIS A 46 3.93 10.73 0.08
N ALA A 47 4.76 11.70 0.47
CA ALA A 47 4.28 12.95 1.06
C ALA A 47 3.32 13.70 0.14
N LYS A 48 3.57 13.69 -1.18
CA LYS A 48 2.62 14.25 -2.16
C LYS A 48 1.33 13.44 -2.25
N ARG A 49 1.39 12.11 -2.10
CA ARG A 49 0.21 11.22 -2.06
C ARG A 49 -0.65 11.56 -0.85
N LEU A 50 -0.06 11.68 0.34
CA LEU A 50 -0.77 12.05 1.56
C LEU A 50 -1.51 13.38 1.41
N LYS A 51 -0.87 14.41 0.86
CA LYS A 51 -1.53 15.70 0.58
C LYS A 51 -2.77 15.56 -0.32
N ARG A 52 -2.68 14.78 -1.40
CA ARG A 52 -3.83 14.57 -2.31
C ARG A 52 -4.95 13.78 -1.64
N LEU A 53 -4.61 12.81 -0.78
CA LEU A 53 -5.60 12.04 -0.02
C LEU A 53 -6.28 12.90 1.06
N GLU A 54 -5.52 13.77 1.73
CA GLU A 54 -6.05 14.75 2.68
C GLU A 54 -6.99 15.74 1.98
N GLU A 55 -6.60 16.30 0.83
CA GLU A 55 -7.47 17.13 -0.03
C GLU A 55 -8.75 16.39 -0.47
N ALA A 56 -8.69 15.07 -0.56
CA ALA A 56 -9.80 14.20 -0.89
C ALA A 56 -10.66 13.77 0.33
N GLY A 57 -10.31 14.22 1.54
CA GLY A 57 -11.07 14.02 2.77
C GLY A 57 -10.69 12.79 3.59
N PHE A 58 -9.54 12.16 3.32
CA PHE A 58 -9.01 11.10 4.19
C PHE A 58 -8.31 11.68 5.41
N THR A 59 -8.46 11.03 6.56
CA THR A 59 -7.77 11.40 7.80
C THR A 59 -6.35 10.85 7.84
N SER A 60 -5.51 11.38 8.74
CA SER A 60 -4.19 10.82 9.04
C SER A 60 -4.29 9.33 9.36
N ASP A 61 -5.22 8.97 10.25
CA ASP A 61 -5.39 7.61 10.76
C ASP A 61 -5.76 6.62 9.65
N GLU A 62 -6.56 7.05 8.68
CA GLU A 62 -6.86 6.25 7.49
C GLU A 62 -5.61 6.05 6.63
N THR A 63 -4.87 7.13 6.38
CA THR A 63 -3.68 7.09 5.51
C THR A 63 -2.46 6.43 6.15
N ASP A 64 -2.39 6.32 7.48
CA ASP A 64 -1.34 5.62 8.22
C ASP A 64 -1.34 4.10 7.95
N ARG A 65 -2.43 3.58 7.36
CA ARG A 65 -2.51 2.20 6.83
C ARG A 65 -1.64 1.97 5.59
N ILE A 66 -1.06 3.02 4.98
CA ILE A 66 -0.29 2.92 3.74
C ILE A 66 1.19 2.66 4.06
N TYR A 67 1.72 1.55 3.54
CA TYR A 67 3.14 1.24 3.57
C TYR A 67 3.84 1.87 2.37
N ALA A 68 4.58 2.97 2.59
CA ALA A 68 5.30 3.68 1.53
C ALA A 68 6.64 4.30 2.02
N PRO A 69 7.79 4.00 1.39
CA PRO A 69 7.95 3.08 0.25
C PRO A 69 7.60 1.64 0.61
N VAL A 70 6.93 0.94 -0.30
CA VAL A 70 6.56 -0.46 -0.14
C VAL A 70 7.78 -1.38 -0.06
N GLY A 71 7.66 -2.44 0.75
CA GLY A 71 8.65 -3.49 0.92
C GLY A 71 9.62 -3.25 2.08
N VAL A 72 10.23 -4.35 2.55
CA VAL A 72 11.26 -4.29 3.59
C VAL A 72 12.56 -3.66 3.06
N ASN A 73 13.29 -2.96 3.92
CA ASN A 73 14.54 -2.31 3.49
C ASN A 73 15.68 -3.32 3.39
N ILE A 74 15.88 -3.88 2.20
CA ILE A 74 16.99 -4.78 1.86
C ILE A 74 18.02 -4.13 0.92
N HIS A 75 17.99 -2.80 0.78
CA HIS A 75 18.80 -2.06 -0.19
C HIS A 75 18.62 -2.54 -1.64
N ALA A 76 17.39 -2.93 -2.00
CA ALA A 76 17.04 -3.42 -3.34
C ALA A 76 17.40 -2.40 -4.44
N LYS A 77 17.96 -2.90 -5.55
CA LYS A 77 18.36 -2.14 -6.74
C LYS A 77 17.70 -2.65 -8.01
N THR A 78 17.45 -3.95 -8.10
CA THR A 78 16.85 -4.60 -9.25
C THR A 78 15.34 -4.81 -9.06
N PRO A 79 14.54 -4.92 -10.14
CA PRO A 79 13.12 -5.23 -10.04
C PRO A 79 12.83 -6.52 -9.26
N GLN A 80 13.70 -7.53 -9.37
CA GLN A 80 13.58 -8.80 -8.67
C GLN A 80 13.78 -8.63 -7.15
N GLU A 81 14.77 -7.83 -6.75
CA GLU A 81 14.99 -7.50 -5.33
C GLU A 81 13.83 -6.66 -4.79
N ILE A 82 13.26 -5.74 -5.58
CA ILE A 82 12.08 -4.97 -5.17
C ILE A 82 10.86 -5.90 -5.01
N ALA A 83 10.62 -6.81 -5.96
CA ALA A 83 9.54 -7.77 -5.85
C ALA A 83 9.70 -8.66 -4.59
N LEU A 84 10.92 -9.13 -4.32
CA LEU A 84 11.23 -9.89 -3.12
C LEU A 84 10.97 -9.08 -1.84
N SER A 85 11.39 -7.82 -1.80
CA SER A 85 11.19 -6.96 -0.63
C SER A 85 9.71 -6.68 -0.35
N VAL A 86 8.90 -6.50 -1.40
CA VAL A 86 7.45 -6.35 -1.30
C VAL A 86 6.80 -7.63 -0.76
N MET A 87 7.12 -8.78 -1.36
CA MET A 87 6.56 -10.06 -0.89
C MET A 87 6.96 -10.39 0.54
N ALA A 88 8.19 -10.05 0.95
CA ALA A 88 8.63 -10.21 2.33
C ALA A 88 7.82 -9.34 3.30
N GLN A 89 7.51 -8.08 2.95
CA GLN A 89 6.64 -7.23 3.79
C GLN A 89 5.20 -7.76 3.86
N VAL A 90 4.66 -8.28 2.75
CA VAL A 90 3.33 -8.91 2.73
C VAL A 90 3.27 -10.11 3.70
N VAL A 91 4.28 -10.99 3.66
CA VAL A 91 4.36 -12.15 4.56
C VAL A 91 4.58 -11.73 6.02
N GLU A 92 5.41 -10.71 6.26
CA GLU A 92 5.61 -10.13 7.59
C GLU A 92 4.28 -9.66 8.20
N ILE A 93 3.49 -8.88 7.47
CA ILE A 93 2.18 -8.39 7.95
C ILE A 93 1.21 -9.55 8.17
N LYS A 94 1.12 -10.48 7.22
CA LYS A 94 0.25 -11.66 7.34
C LYS A 94 0.55 -12.46 8.62
N ASN A 95 1.82 -12.68 8.94
CA ASN A 95 2.19 -13.51 10.09
C ASN A 95 2.11 -12.74 11.42
N ASN A 96 2.19 -11.40 11.39
CA ASN A 96 2.05 -10.60 12.61
C ASN A 96 0.62 -10.54 13.14
N GLU A 97 -0.39 -10.89 12.34
CA GLU A 97 -1.77 -11.07 12.81
C GLU A 97 -1.94 -12.34 13.68
N GLU A 98 -1.03 -13.32 13.60
CA GLU A 98 -1.10 -14.59 14.37
C GLU A 98 -0.50 -14.49 15.79
N VAL A 99 0.06 -13.34 16.20
CA VAL A 99 0.71 -13.15 17.53
C VAL A 99 -0.18 -12.37 18.52
N GLY A 100 -1.49 -12.29 18.26
CA GLY A 100 -2.51 -11.71 19.14
C GLY A 100 -3.16 -12.73 20.07
#